data_AF-A0A954KCM2-F1
#
_entry.id   AF-A0A954KCM2-F1
#
_cell.length_a   1.000
_cell.length_b   1.000
_cell.length_c   1.000
_cell.angle_alpha   90.00
_cell.angle_beta   90.00
_cell.angle_gamma   90.00
#
_symmetry.space_group_name_H-M   'P 1'
#
loop_
_entity.id
_entity.type
_entity.pdbx_description
1 polymer ?
#
loop_
_entity_poly.entity_id
_entity_poly.type
_entity_poly.pdbx_seq_one_letter_code
_entity_poly.pdbx_strand_id
1 'polypeptide(L)'
;MAPTILIVLMVLSGLILVVAIVAVREFRERDLQHWGLPYLFPNETSGRIGETVSSNELVDVFIAICDHYEPEFGRPTKEVSIQRVDRWVEDYPRLFDGFRDSDGRPPQHTYFFPQDEYAPEYLDRLAEVCAAGYGDVEIHLHHDADTPETLREKLDSFKETLHDRHGLLRRDPLSGEIVYGFIHGNWALCNSRLDGRWCGVDQELTVLMETGCYADFTMPSAPSDTQTATMNSIYYAKDLPGQRKSHDTGLRAAVGQQAPEDHLLMIQGPLLFDWKRRKFGLIPRIENGDIHKGQPATWQRMQVWLKAGVHVAGRPNWKFVKLFTHGCNDGNLETMFGPEMQAFHSDLARHAAADSRFRYHYVTAWEMAQLVHQAEAGVLTPCLSGEVAQLVRS
;
A
#
# COMPACT_ATOMS: atom_id res chain seq x y z
N MET A 1 26.67 52.19 17.85
CA MET A 1 25.57 51.72 16.98
C MET A 1 26.03 50.73 15.91
N ALA A 2 27.10 51.00 15.14
CA ALA A 2 27.64 50.08 14.14
C ALA A 2 28.03 48.65 14.63
N PRO A 3 28.71 48.46 15.79
CA PRO A 3 29.11 47.11 16.22
C PRO A 3 27.91 46.24 16.66
N THR A 4 26.87 46.86 17.25
CA THR A 4 25.64 46.16 17.63
C THR A 4 24.88 45.67 16.40
N ILE A 5 24.77 46.51 15.36
CA ILE A 5 24.13 46.13 14.09
C ILE A 5 24.90 44.98 13.43
N LEU A 6 26.23 45.03 13.42
CA LEU A 6 27.06 43.98 12.87
C LEU A 6 26.88 42.64 13.62
N ILE A 7 26.85 42.66 14.95
CA ILE A 7 26.60 41.47 15.78
C ILE A 7 25.22 40.89 15.48
N VAL A 8 24.17 41.71 15.40
CA VAL A 8 22.82 41.25 15.07
C VAL A 8 22.79 40.62 13.68
N LEU A 9 23.41 41.24 12.68
CA LEU A 9 23.49 40.68 11.33
C LEU A 9 24.25 39.34 11.31
N MET A 10 25.36 39.22 12.03
CA MET A 10 26.11 37.96 12.14
C MET A 10 25.28 36.86 12.80
N VAL A 11 24.57 37.16 13.88
CA VAL A 11 23.68 36.20 14.55
C VAL A 11 22.53 35.77 13.63
N LEU A 12 21.88 36.72 12.94
CA LEU A 12 20.82 36.40 11.97
C LEU A 12 21.34 35.54 10.82
N SER A 13 22.51 35.87 10.29
CA SER A 13 23.15 35.11 9.22
C SER A 13 23.50 33.68 9.67
N GLY A 14 24.03 33.54 10.89
CA GLY A 14 24.28 32.24 11.51
C GLY A 14 23.00 31.42 11.69
N LEU A 15 21.91 32.05 12.14
CA LEU A 15 20.62 31.38 12.29
C LEU A 15 20.05 30.92 10.94
N ILE A 16 20.12 31.77 9.91
CA ILE A 16 19.69 31.43 8.54
C ILE A 16 20.49 30.23 8.02
N LEU A 17 21.82 30.23 8.23
CA LEU A 17 22.67 29.13 7.82
C LEU A 17 22.29 27.81 8.52
N VAL A 18 22.04 27.85 9.83
CA VAL A 18 21.59 26.67 10.59
C VAL A 18 20.24 26.16 10.07
N VAL A 19 19.28 27.05 9.83
CA VAL A 19 17.97 26.69 9.26
C VAL A 19 18.13 26.08 7.87
N ALA A 20 18.99 26.64 7.02
CA ALA A 20 19.28 26.11 5.69
C ALA A 20 19.92 24.71 5.76
N ILE A 21 20.88 24.49 6.66
CA ILE A 21 21.50 23.16 6.86
C ILE A 21 20.46 22.14 7.31
N VAL A 22 19.61 22.48 8.29
CA VAL A 22 18.53 21.60 8.75
C VAL A 22 17.54 21.31 7.63
N ALA A 23 17.17 22.32 6.83
CA ALA A 23 16.26 22.14 5.70
C ALA A 23 16.85 21.22 4.62
N VAL A 24 18.11 21.41 4.22
CA VAL A 24 18.79 20.54 3.24
C VAL A 24 18.91 19.11 3.76
N ARG A 25 19.24 18.95 5.05
CA ARG A 25 19.32 17.65 5.69
C ARG A 25 17.96 16.94 5.70
N GLU A 26 16.90 17.60 6.16
CA GLU A 26 15.56 17.01 6.18
C GLU A 26 15.03 16.75 4.77
N PHE A 27 15.40 17.56 3.77
CA PHE A 27 15.06 17.30 2.36
C PHE A 27 15.70 15.99 1.85
N ARG A 28 16.99 15.77 2.14
CA ARG A 28 17.73 14.57 1.71
C ARG A 28 17.37 13.32 2.52
N GLU A 29 17.32 13.40 3.85
CA GLU A 29 17.01 12.26 4.74
C GLU A 29 15.58 11.73 4.53
N ARG A 30 14.72 12.49 3.85
CA ARG A 30 13.32 12.15 3.59
C ARG A 30 13.03 11.90 2.12
N ASP A 31 14.07 11.92 1.28
CA ASP A 31 13.98 11.71 -0.16
C ASP A 31 12.96 12.62 -0.85
N LEU A 32 12.83 13.86 -0.37
CA LEU A 32 11.86 14.84 -0.89
C LEU A 32 12.18 15.26 -2.33
N GLN A 33 13.38 14.96 -2.85
CA GLN A 33 13.67 15.16 -4.27
C GLN A 33 12.76 14.36 -5.19
N HIS A 34 12.22 13.23 -4.72
CA HIS A 34 11.36 12.36 -5.53
C HIS A 34 9.88 12.79 -5.47
N TRP A 35 9.41 13.21 -4.30
CA TRP A 35 7.96 13.41 -4.07
C TRP A 35 7.59 14.77 -3.45
N GLY A 36 8.55 15.59 -3.04
CA GLY A 36 8.29 16.89 -2.41
C GLY A 36 7.69 17.93 -3.36
N LEU A 37 8.18 17.99 -4.60
CA LEU A 37 7.57 18.84 -5.64
C LEU A 37 6.18 18.31 -6.04
N PRO A 38 6.00 17.02 -6.37
CA PRO A 38 4.66 16.43 -6.57
C PRO A 38 3.69 16.66 -5.39
N TYR A 39 4.18 16.67 -4.15
CA TYR A 39 3.34 16.94 -2.99
C TYR A 39 2.81 18.38 -2.95
N LEU A 40 3.63 19.37 -3.32
CA LEU A 40 3.29 20.80 -3.32
C LEU A 40 2.50 21.20 -4.57
N PHE A 41 2.86 20.61 -5.71
CA PHE A 41 2.29 20.86 -7.02
C PHE A 41 1.91 19.52 -7.63
N PRO A 42 0.81 18.91 -7.18
CA PRO A 42 0.40 17.62 -7.70
C PRO A 42 0.11 17.75 -9.19
N ASN A 43 0.82 16.95 -10.01
CA ASN A 43 0.71 16.93 -11.47
C ASN A 43 -0.71 16.55 -11.92
N GLU A 44 -1.37 15.73 -11.11
CA GLU A 44 -2.76 15.40 -11.25
C GLU A 44 -3.54 16.28 -10.27
N THR A 45 -4.76 16.70 -10.61
CA THR A 45 -5.73 17.13 -9.61
C THR A 45 -6.08 15.93 -8.74
N SER A 46 -5.15 15.49 -7.91
CA SER A 46 -5.42 14.71 -6.71
C SER A 46 -6.51 15.47 -5.95
N GLY A 47 -7.43 14.75 -5.31
CA GLY A 47 -8.65 15.29 -4.70
C GLY A 47 -8.44 16.34 -3.60
N ARG A 48 -7.23 16.91 -3.46
CA ARG A 48 -6.93 18.07 -2.61
C ARG A 48 -7.60 19.36 -3.07
N ILE A 49 -7.84 19.55 -4.38
CA ILE A 49 -8.30 20.85 -4.91
C ILE A 49 -9.43 20.77 -5.96
N GLY A 50 -9.64 19.65 -6.67
CA GLY A 50 -10.53 19.61 -7.85
C GLY A 50 -11.88 18.89 -7.71
N GLU A 51 -11.91 17.72 -7.07
CA GLU A 51 -13.09 16.86 -7.03
C GLU A 51 -13.62 16.78 -5.59
N THR A 52 -14.38 17.80 -5.17
CA THR A 52 -15.02 17.81 -3.85
C THR A 52 -16.24 16.90 -3.88
N VAL A 53 -16.28 15.91 -3.00
CA VAL A 53 -17.50 15.15 -2.71
C VAL A 53 -18.54 16.14 -2.18
N SER A 54 -19.75 16.11 -2.76
CA SER A 54 -20.84 16.95 -2.31
C SER A 54 -21.17 16.66 -0.84
N SER A 55 -21.61 17.67 -0.08
CA SER A 55 -21.96 17.49 1.34
C SER A 55 -23.06 16.45 1.57
N ASN A 56 -23.82 16.07 0.54
CA ASN A 56 -24.95 15.16 0.63
C ASN A 56 -24.68 13.77 0.06
N GLU A 57 -23.47 13.51 -0.44
CA GLU A 57 -23.12 12.24 -1.09
C GLU A 57 -22.55 11.22 -0.09
N LEU A 58 -22.85 9.93 -0.30
CA LEU A 58 -22.25 8.84 0.48
C LEU A 58 -20.78 8.70 0.12
N VAL A 59 -19.94 8.46 1.13
CA VAL A 59 -18.51 8.18 0.98
C VAL A 59 -18.27 6.72 1.36
N ASP A 60 -17.82 5.93 0.38
CA ASP A 60 -17.35 4.56 0.59
C ASP A 60 -15.83 4.59 0.78
N VAL A 61 -15.35 3.97 1.86
CA VAL A 61 -13.93 3.91 2.21
C VAL A 61 -13.46 2.48 2.27
N PHE A 62 -12.62 2.09 1.32
CA PHE A 62 -12.05 0.75 1.22
C PHE A 62 -10.70 0.71 1.92
N ILE A 63 -10.58 -0.11 2.96
CA ILE A 63 -9.38 -0.23 3.78
C ILE A 63 -8.76 -1.60 3.54
N ALA A 64 -7.56 -1.61 2.95
CA ALA A 64 -6.73 -2.82 2.80
C ALA A 64 -5.44 -2.67 3.60
N ILE A 65 -5.01 -3.75 4.24
CA ILE A 65 -3.67 -3.88 4.81
C ILE A 65 -2.92 -4.88 3.94
N CYS A 66 -1.92 -4.36 3.21
CA CYS A 66 -1.03 -5.14 2.36
C CYS A 66 0.27 -5.37 3.13
N ASP A 67 0.38 -6.52 3.78
CA ASP A 67 1.48 -6.83 4.70
C ASP A 67 2.67 -7.44 3.96
N HIS A 68 3.87 -6.88 4.17
CA HIS A 68 5.14 -7.51 3.86
C HIS A 68 5.37 -8.65 4.86
N TYR A 69 4.70 -9.78 4.60
CA TYR A 69 4.53 -10.85 5.58
C TYR A 69 5.74 -11.77 5.60
N GLU A 70 6.77 -11.41 6.36
CA GLU A 70 8.06 -12.12 6.43
C GLU A 70 8.26 -12.87 7.78
N PRO A 71 7.74 -14.11 7.94
CA PRO A 71 7.94 -14.90 9.15
C PRO A 71 9.40 -15.02 9.59
N GLU A 72 10.34 -15.09 8.63
CA GLU A 72 11.77 -15.26 8.87
C GLU A 72 12.53 -13.92 9.00
N PHE A 73 11.81 -12.80 9.13
CA PHE A 73 12.41 -11.48 9.37
C PHE A 73 13.36 -11.51 10.58
N GLY A 74 14.60 -11.07 10.36
CA GLY A 74 15.66 -11.08 11.37
C GLY A 74 16.34 -12.44 11.57
N ARG A 75 16.06 -13.43 10.71
CA ARG A 75 16.62 -14.79 10.73
C ARG A 75 16.46 -15.49 12.08
N PRO A 76 15.23 -15.60 12.60
CA PRO A 76 14.98 -16.27 13.88
C PRO A 76 15.15 -17.79 13.71
N THR A 77 14.96 -18.55 14.79
CA THR A 77 14.82 -20.01 14.66
C THR A 77 13.49 -20.36 13.99
N LYS A 78 13.42 -21.56 13.41
CA LYS A 78 12.20 -22.02 12.73
C LYS A 78 10.98 -22.02 13.64
N GLU A 79 11.17 -22.39 14.91
CA GLU A 79 10.12 -22.40 15.92
C GLU A 79 9.54 -21.00 16.17
N VAL A 80 10.39 -19.97 16.16
CA VAL A 80 9.93 -18.58 16.32
C VAL A 80 9.17 -18.11 15.08
N SER A 81 9.62 -18.46 13.87
CA SER A 81 8.87 -18.16 12.64
C SER A 81 7.49 -18.83 12.66
N ILE A 82 7.40 -20.11 13.05
CA ILE A 82 6.12 -20.81 13.20
C ILE A 82 5.24 -20.12 14.24
N GLN A 83 5.79 -19.73 15.40
CA GLN A 83 5.04 -19.01 16.43
C GLN A 83 4.48 -17.68 15.93
N ARG A 84 5.21 -16.95 15.08
CA ARG A 84 4.70 -15.73 14.44
C ARG A 84 3.48 -16.02 13.58
N VAL A 85 3.53 -17.07 12.75
CA VAL A 85 2.40 -17.49 11.91
C VAL A 85 1.22 -17.97 12.76
N ASP A 86 1.47 -18.81 13.77
CA ASP A 86 0.44 -19.32 14.68
C ASP A 86 -0.32 -18.17 15.35
N ARG A 87 0.39 -17.09 15.76
CA ARG A 87 -0.29 -15.92 16.32
C ARG A 87 -1.21 -15.24 15.31
N TRP A 88 -0.86 -15.13 14.05
CA TRP A 88 -1.77 -14.59 13.03
C TRP A 88 -3.00 -15.48 12.84
N VAL A 89 -2.83 -16.80 12.88
CA VAL A 89 -3.92 -17.77 12.67
C VAL A 89 -4.86 -17.83 13.87
N GLU A 90 -4.32 -17.73 15.09
CA GLU A 90 -5.08 -17.86 16.33
C GLU A 90 -5.60 -16.52 16.86
N ASP A 91 -4.73 -15.51 16.96
CA ASP A 91 -5.06 -14.25 17.61
C ASP A 91 -5.88 -13.33 16.70
N TYR A 92 -5.63 -13.32 15.38
CA TYR A 92 -6.30 -12.37 14.49
C TYR A 92 -7.83 -12.61 14.45
N PRO A 93 -8.33 -13.84 14.17
CA PRO A 93 -9.77 -14.10 14.27
C PRO A 93 -10.31 -13.81 15.68
N ARG A 94 -9.62 -14.28 16.71
CA ARG A 94 -10.06 -14.14 18.11
C ARG A 94 -10.21 -12.69 18.54
N LEU A 95 -9.32 -11.80 18.11
CA LEU A 95 -9.31 -10.39 18.50
C LEU A 95 -10.20 -9.53 17.61
N PHE A 96 -10.33 -9.87 16.33
CA PHE A 96 -10.97 -8.98 15.34
C PHE A 96 -12.33 -9.44 14.84
N ASP A 97 -12.76 -10.69 15.12
CA ASP A 97 -14.09 -11.18 14.75
C ASP A 97 -15.24 -10.41 15.41
N GLY A 98 -15.00 -9.63 16.46
CA GLY A 98 -16.04 -8.77 17.05
C GLY A 98 -16.36 -7.51 16.24
N PHE A 99 -15.50 -7.09 15.30
CA PHE A 99 -15.69 -5.85 14.54
C PHE A 99 -16.43 -6.09 13.23
N ARG A 100 -17.23 -5.12 12.81
CA ARG A 100 -18.05 -5.21 11.60
C ARG A 100 -17.89 -3.92 10.81
N ASP A 101 -17.74 -4.03 9.50
CA ASP A 101 -17.82 -2.90 8.58
C ASP A 101 -19.26 -2.66 8.10
N SER A 102 -19.42 -1.84 7.06
CA SER A 102 -20.73 -1.49 6.51
C SER A 102 -21.46 -2.67 5.86
N ASP A 103 -20.75 -3.74 5.51
CA ASP A 103 -21.30 -4.98 4.94
C ASP A 103 -21.40 -6.10 5.99
N GLY A 104 -21.03 -5.82 7.24
CA GLY A 104 -21.01 -6.82 8.31
C GLY A 104 -19.80 -7.77 8.25
N ARG A 105 -18.72 -7.38 7.57
CA ARG A 105 -17.49 -8.17 7.46
C ARG A 105 -16.49 -7.82 8.57
N PRO A 106 -15.73 -8.80 9.12
CA PRO A 106 -14.61 -8.50 10.00
C PRO A 106 -13.41 -7.89 9.25
N PRO A 107 -12.46 -7.28 9.97
CA PRO A 107 -11.18 -6.83 9.41
C PRO A 107 -10.53 -7.90 8.55
N GLN A 108 -10.05 -7.46 7.38
CA GLN A 108 -9.34 -8.31 6.41
C GLN A 108 -7.87 -7.95 6.39
N HIS A 109 -7.03 -8.96 6.12
CA HIS A 109 -5.60 -8.81 6.02
C HIS A 109 -5.08 -9.51 4.76
N THR A 110 -4.23 -8.84 3.98
CA THR A 110 -3.58 -9.49 2.82
C THR A 110 -2.12 -9.77 3.15
N TYR A 111 -1.79 -11.05 3.21
CA TYR A 111 -0.45 -11.56 3.48
C TYR A 111 0.31 -11.65 2.16
N PHE A 112 1.11 -10.63 1.81
CA PHE A 112 2.01 -10.74 0.66
C PHE A 112 3.21 -11.58 1.11
N PHE A 113 3.23 -12.86 0.71
CA PHE A 113 4.15 -13.86 1.23
C PHE A 113 5.45 -13.90 0.40
N PRO A 114 6.63 -13.76 1.02
CA PRO A 114 7.92 -13.76 0.33
C PRO A 114 8.22 -15.14 -0.26
N GLN A 115 8.43 -15.21 -1.57
CA GLN A 115 8.84 -16.44 -2.24
C GLN A 115 10.06 -17.10 -1.57
N ASP A 116 11.03 -16.29 -1.16
CA ASP A 116 12.32 -16.73 -0.62
C ASP A 116 12.24 -17.29 0.81
N GLU A 117 11.13 -17.09 1.52
CA GLU A 117 10.86 -17.72 2.83
C GLU A 117 9.83 -18.86 2.75
N TYR A 118 9.55 -19.36 1.54
CA TYR A 118 8.57 -20.43 1.34
C TYR A 118 8.88 -21.64 2.24
N ALA A 119 7.88 -21.97 3.08
CA ALA A 119 7.82 -23.26 3.74
C ALA A 119 6.35 -23.70 3.84
N PRO A 120 6.03 -24.98 3.52
CA PRO A 120 4.65 -25.45 3.50
C PRO A 120 3.89 -25.18 4.79
N GLU A 121 4.54 -25.39 5.94
CA GLU A 121 3.94 -25.20 7.26
C GLU A 121 3.45 -23.77 7.53
N TYR A 122 4.02 -22.74 6.89
CA TYR A 122 3.54 -21.38 7.02
C TYR A 122 2.29 -21.15 6.18
N LEU A 123 2.32 -21.56 4.91
CA LEU A 123 1.23 -21.32 3.97
C LEU A 123 0.02 -22.22 4.20
N ASP A 124 0.22 -23.46 4.66
CA ASP A 124 -0.89 -24.34 5.07
C ASP A 124 -1.72 -23.69 6.18
N ARG A 125 -1.05 -23.05 7.16
CA ARG A 125 -1.72 -22.31 8.24
C ARG A 125 -2.40 -21.04 7.74
N LEU A 126 -1.74 -20.27 6.88
CA LEU A 126 -2.35 -19.07 6.28
C LEU A 126 -3.57 -19.42 5.42
N ALA A 127 -3.55 -20.56 4.73
CA ALA A 127 -4.70 -21.05 3.97
C ALA A 127 -5.92 -21.31 4.87
N GLU A 128 -5.73 -21.84 6.09
CA GLU A 128 -6.82 -22.04 7.04
C GLU A 128 -7.50 -20.72 7.45
N VAL A 129 -6.72 -19.70 7.83
CA VAL A 129 -7.26 -18.40 8.26
C VAL A 129 -7.88 -17.61 7.10
N CYS A 130 -7.33 -17.73 5.88
CA CYS A 130 -7.93 -17.15 4.68
C CYS A 130 -9.24 -17.84 4.31
N ALA A 131 -9.30 -19.18 4.33
CA ALA A 131 -10.53 -19.95 4.09
C ALA A 131 -11.62 -19.65 5.13
N ALA A 132 -11.23 -19.27 6.35
CA ALA A 132 -12.15 -18.80 7.40
C ALA A 132 -12.66 -17.36 7.19
N GLY A 133 -12.21 -16.65 6.15
CA GLY A 133 -12.72 -15.33 5.76
C GLY A 133 -12.05 -14.14 6.44
N TYR A 134 -10.82 -14.30 6.94
CA TYR A 134 -10.07 -13.24 7.63
C TYR A 134 -8.97 -12.60 6.79
N GLY A 135 -8.80 -13.01 5.54
CA GLY A 135 -7.75 -12.45 4.71
C GLY A 135 -7.53 -13.18 3.40
N ASP A 136 -6.39 -12.87 2.80
CA ASP A 136 -5.95 -13.37 1.51
C ASP A 136 -4.43 -13.48 1.44
N VAL A 137 -3.91 -14.33 0.55
CA VAL A 137 -2.46 -14.45 0.30
C VAL A 137 -2.15 -13.94 -1.09
N GLU A 138 -1.10 -13.13 -1.22
CA GLU A 138 -0.60 -12.58 -2.49
C GLU A 138 0.94 -12.72 -2.55
N ILE A 139 1.57 -12.32 -3.65
CA ILE A 139 3.00 -12.56 -3.88
C ILE A 139 3.85 -11.36 -3.44
N HIS A 140 4.79 -11.63 -2.55
CA HIS A 140 5.90 -10.76 -2.21
C HIS A 140 7.20 -11.38 -2.74
N LEU A 141 8.08 -10.55 -3.30
CA LEU A 141 9.35 -11.04 -3.84
C LEU A 141 10.54 -10.13 -3.50
N HIS A 142 11.52 -10.72 -2.83
CA HIS A 142 12.88 -10.18 -2.79
C HIS A 142 13.69 -10.77 -3.94
N HIS A 143 14.30 -9.89 -4.74
CA HIS A 143 15.26 -10.32 -5.76
C HIS A 143 16.36 -9.29 -5.96
N ASP A 144 17.49 -9.71 -6.54
CA ASP A 144 18.65 -8.89 -6.85
C ASP A 144 19.37 -9.52 -8.06
N ALA A 145 19.81 -8.68 -9.01
CA ALA A 145 20.48 -9.08 -10.24
C ALA A 145 19.75 -10.16 -11.08
N ASP A 146 18.41 -10.16 -11.08
CA ASP A 146 17.60 -11.02 -11.96
C ASP A 146 17.60 -10.54 -13.41
N THR A 147 17.23 -11.44 -14.32
CA THR A 147 16.83 -11.13 -15.70
C THR A 147 15.31 -11.30 -15.84
N PRO A 148 14.68 -10.79 -16.92
CA PRO A 148 13.26 -11.04 -17.17
C PRO A 148 12.88 -12.53 -17.12
N GLU A 149 13.76 -13.41 -17.62
CA GLU A 149 13.55 -14.85 -17.63
C GLU A 149 13.61 -15.46 -16.23
N THR A 150 14.62 -15.13 -15.42
CA THR A 150 14.73 -15.68 -14.06
C THR A 150 13.65 -15.14 -13.13
N LEU A 151 13.23 -13.88 -13.32
CA LEU A 151 12.08 -13.32 -12.63
C LEU A 151 10.79 -14.08 -12.98
N ARG A 152 10.54 -14.32 -14.28
CA ARG A 152 9.37 -15.09 -14.75
C ARG A 152 9.33 -16.48 -14.13
N GLU A 153 10.43 -17.21 -14.17
CA GLU A 153 10.53 -18.56 -13.59
C GLU A 153 10.19 -18.57 -12.09
N LYS A 154 10.64 -17.55 -11.33
CA LYS A 154 10.32 -17.42 -9.91
C LYS A 154 8.83 -17.19 -9.67
N LEU A 155 8.22 -16.28 -10.42
CA LEU A 155 6.80 -15.91 -10.30
C LEU A 155 5.89 -17.07 -10.70
N ASP A 156 6.16 -17.72 -11.84
CA ASP A 156 5.36 -18.85 -12.32
C ASP A 156 5.44 -20.04 -11.36
N SER A 157 6.64 -20.41 -10.91
CA SER A 157 6.83 -21.51 -9.95
C SER A 157 6.10 -21.23 -8.63
N PHE A 158 6.15 -19.99 -8.14
CA PHE A 158 5.56 -19.66 -6.85
C PHE A 158 4.04 -19.52 -6.90
N LYS A 159 3.48 -18.88 -7.93
CA LYS A 159 2.02 -18.79 -8.10
C LYS A 159 1.39 -20.17 -8.27
N GLU A 160 2.04 -21.08 -9.01
CA GLU A 160 1.62 -22.48 -9.15
C GLU A 160 1.69 -23.21 -7.81
N THR A 161 2.77 -23.02 -7.05
CA THR A 161 2.90 -23.60 -5.70
C THR A 161 1.79 -23.12 -4.76
N LEU A 162 1.53 -21.82 -4.69
CA LEU A 162 0.47 -21.25 -3.87
C LEU A 162 -0.91 -21.82 -4.25
N HIS A 163 -1.20 -21.89 -5.55
CA HIS A 163 -2.49 -22.38 -6.03
C HIS A 163 -2.64 -23.89 -5.88
N ASP A 164 -1.76 -24.68 -6.50
CA ASP A 164 -1.97 -26.12 -6.65
C ASP A 164 -1.70 -26.89 -5.35
N ARG A 165 -0.78 -26.42 -4.49
CA ARG A 165 -0.48 -27.09 -3.23
C ARG A 165 -1.35 -26.62 -2.08
N HIS A 166 -1.56 -25.31 -1.97
CA HIS A 166 -2.18 -24.71 -0.79
C HIS A 166 -3.65 -24.29 -1.02
N GLY A 167 -4.13 -24.31 -2.26
CA GLY A 167 -5.47 -23.80 -2.58
C GLY A 167 -5.59 -22.29 -2.35
N LEU A 168 -4.46 -21.58 -2.35
CA LEU A 168 -4.38 -20.13 -2.27
C LEU A 168 -4.43 -19.51 -3.67
N LEU A 169 -4.45 -18.19 -3.78
CA LEU A 169 -4.68 -17.46 -5.04
C LEU A 169 -6.00 -17.87 -5.72
N ARG A 170 -6.26 -17.32 -6.89
CA ARG A 170 -7.44 -17.66 -7.68
C ARG A 170 -7.09 -17.75 -9.16
N ARG A 171 -8.00 -18.36 -9.92
CA ARG A 171 -8.00 -18.24 -11.37
C ARG A 171 -8.89 -17.08 -11.77
N ASP A 172 -8.40 -16.25 -12.69
CA ASP A 172 -9.24 -15.29 -13.37
C ASP A 172 -10.32 -16.07 -14.18
N PRO A 173 -11.62 -15.80 -13.97
CA PRO A 173 -12.69 -16.56 -14.62
C PRO A 173 -12.73 -16.39 -16.15
N LEU A 174 -12.09 -15.36 -16.70
CA LEU A 174 -12.08 -15.08 -18.13
C LEU A 174 -10.92 -15.80 -18.85
N SER A 175 -9.69 -15.63 -18.37
CA SER A 175 -8.49 -16.24 -18.95
C SER A 175 -8.25 -17.66 -18.46
N GLY A 176 -8.71 -18.01 -17.26
CA GLY A 176 -8.38 -19.26 -16.58
C GLY A 176 -6.98 -19.27 -15.93
N GLU A 177 -6.22 -18.19 -16.06
CA GLU A 177 -4.87 -18.05 -15.51
C GLU A 177 -4.89 -17.85 -14.00
N ILE A 178 -3.87 -18.36 -13.30
CA ILE A 178 -3.66 -18.06 -11.88
C ILE A 178 -3.21 -16.61 -11.77
N VAL A 179 -3.95 -15.80 -11.02
CA VAL A 179 -3.67 -14.37 -10.84
C VAL A 179 -3.25 -14.05 -9.41
N TYR A 180 -2.44 -13.00 -9.28
CA TYR A 180 -1.91 -12.54 -8.00
C TYR A 180 -1.68 -11.02 -7.97
N GLY A 181 -1.65 -10.45 -6.78
CA GLY A 181 -1.20 -9.09 -6.51
C GLY A 181 0.28 -9.12 -6.12
N PHE A 182 1.01 -8.06 -6.46
CA PHE A 182 2.45 -8.01 -6.24
C PHE A 182 2.89 -6.92 -5.27
N ILE A 183 3.84 -7.26 -4.41
CA ILE A 183 4.69 -6.32 -3.69
C ILE A 183 6.15 -6.65 -3.98
N HIS A 184 6.90 -5.65 -4.43
CA HIS A 184 8.34 -5.75 -4.52
C HIS A 184 8.97 -5.57 -3.14
N GLY A 185 9.64 -6.60 -2.62
CA GLY A 185 10.10 -6.59 -1.21
C GLY A 185 11.19 -5.60 -0.88
N ASN A 186 12.03 -5.28 -1.86
CA ASN A 186 13.04 -4.21 -1.75
C ASN A 186 12.53 -2.84 -2.22
N TRP A 187 11.23 -2.71 -2.53
CA TRP A 187 10.58 -1.55 -3.14
C TRP A 187 11.14 -1.13 -4.51
N ALA A 188 12.07 -1.92 -5.07
CA ALA A 188 12.92 -1.53 -6.19
C ALA A 188 12.31 -1.82 -7.57
N LEU A 189 10.97 -1.77 -7.67
CA LEU A 189 10.21 -2.11 -8.88
C LEU A 189 10.77 -1.44 -10.15
N CYS A 190 10.85 -2.18 -11.25
CA CYS A 190 11.49 -1.74 -12.50
C CYS A 190 12.94 -1.27 -12.29
N ASN A 191 13.70 -1.95 -11.41
CA ASN A 191 15.08 -1.59 -11.07
C ASN A 191 15.24 -0.13 -10.61
N SER A 192 14.31 0.36 -9.78
CA SER A 192 14.17 1.80 -9.50
C SER A 192 15.30 2.43 -8.68
N ARG A 193 16.13 1.61 -8.02
CA ARG A 193 17.27 2.10 -7.24
C ARG A 193 18.37 2.63 -8.14
N LEU A 194 18.99 3.73 -7.74
CA LEU A 194 20.06 4.35 -8.52
C LEU A 194 21.29 3.44 -8.65
N ASP A 195 21.58 2.65 -7.63
CA ASP A 195 22.72 1.73 -7.58
C ASP A 195 22.51 0.43 -8.38
N GLY A 196 21.32 0.22 -8.96
CA GLY A 196 20.99 -0.97 -9.75
C GLY A 196 20.90 -2.26 -8.94
N ARG A 197 20.76 -2.16 -7.62
CA ARG A 197 20.60 -3.30 -6.72
C ARG A 197 19.14 -3.60 -6.44
N TRP A 198 18.94 -4.80 -5.93
CA TRP A 198 17.70 -5.30 -5.35
C TRP A 198 16.54 -5.42 -6.32
N CYS A 199 16.86 -5.63 -7.60
CA CYS A 199 15.93 -6.02 -8.66
C CYS A 199 16.74 -6.64 -9.82
N GLY A 200 17.21 -5.81 -10.76
CA GLY A 200 17.95 -6.22 -11.96
C GLY A 200 17.13 -6.21 -13.25
N VAL A 201 15.80 -6.03 -13.15
CA VAL A 201 14.88 -6.07 -14.28
C VAL A 201 14.25 -4.69 -14.51
N ASP A 202 14.66 -4.00 -15.58
CA ASP A 202 14.10 -2.70 -15.94
C ASP A 202 12.63 -2.82 -16.41
N GLN A 203 12.33 -3.88 -17.17
CA GLN A 203 11.03 -4.18 -17.78
C GLN A 203 10.17 -5.11 -16.91
N GLU A 204 10.11 -4.81 -15.60
CA GLU A 204 9.49 -5.69 -14.61
C GLU A 204 7.96 -5.76 -14.75
N LEU A 205 7.29 -4.68 -15.18
CA LEU A 205 5.82 -4.64 -15.25
C LEU A 205 5.28 -5.61 -16.30
N THR A 206 5.96 -5.72 -17.45
CA THR A 206 5.61 -6.65 -18.53
C THR A 206 5.71 -8.08 -18.03
N VAL A 207 6.80 -8.42 -17.32
CA VAL A 207 6.97 -9.77 -16.77
C VAL A 207 5.84 -10.06 -15.78
N LEU A 208 5.56 -9.14 -14.85
CA LEU A 208 4.49 -9.28 -13.88
C LEU A 208 3.13 -9.53 -14.55
N MET A 209 2.75 -8.72 -15.55
CA MET A 209 1.49 -8.90 -16.27
C MET A 209 1.42 -10.24 -17.00
N GLU A 210 2.48 -10.60 -17.73
CA GLU A 210 2.52 -11.86 -18.50
C GLU A 210 2.47 -13.10 -17.59
N THR A 211 2.88 -12.98 -16.33
CA THR A 211 2.76 -14.05 -15.34
C THR A 211 1.44 -14.00 -14.54
N GLY A 212 0.54 -13.07 -14.81
CA GLY A 212 -0.80 -13.01 -14.18
C GLY A 212 -0.92 -12.03 -13.01
N CYS A 213 0.01 -11.09 -12.86
CA CYS A 213 -0.13 -10.02 -11.88
C CYS A 213 -1.28 -9.08 -12.26
N TYR A 214 -2.29 -8.94 -11.39
CA TYR A 214 -3.43 -8.05 -11.65
C TYR A 214 -3.18 -6.61 -11.18
N ALA A 215 -2.34 -6.41 -10.16
CA ALA A 215 -1.97 -5.08 -9.66
C ALA A 215 -0.72 -5.12 -8.78
N ASP A 216 0.02 -4.00 -8.78
CA ASP A 216 1.10 -3.72 -7.85
C ASP A 216 0.63 -2.88 -6.65
N PHE A 217 1.14 -3.23 -5.47
CA PHE A 217 0.88 -2.59 -4.19
C PHE A 217 2.17 -2.11 -3.50
N THR A 218 3.26 -1.90 -4.23
CA THR A 218 4.57 -1.58 -3.64
C THR A 218 4.61 -0.17 -3.03
N MET A 219 3.92 0.81 -3.62
CA MET A 219 4.05 2.23 -3.24
C MET A 219 3.00 2.69 -2.21
N PRO A 220 3.32 3.61 -1.27
CA PRO A 220 4.54 4.42 -1.19
C PRO A 220 5.70 3.70 -0.48
N SER A 221 6.93 4.05 -0.86
CA SER A 221 8.17 3.59 -0.22
C SER A 221 8.94 4.70 0.49
N ALA A 222 8.42 5.94 0.50
CA ALA A 222 9.03 7.06 1.20
C ALA A 222 9.29 6.72 2.70
N PRO A 223 10.46 7.09 3.26
CA PRO A 223 11.56 7.86 2.67
C PRO A 223 12.65 6.95 2.04
N SER A 224 12.43 6.53 0.80
CA SER A 224 13.36 5.74 0.01
C SER A 224 13.57 6.40 -1.36
N ASP A 225 14.75 6.20 -1.96
CA ASP A 225 15.07 6.59 -3.33
C ASP A 225 14.23 5.87 -4.39
N THR A 226 13.59 4.76 -4.01
CA THR A 226 12.63 4.03 -4.83
C THR A 226 11.29 4.76 -4.99
N GLN A 227 10.96 5.72 -4.10
CA GLN A 227 9.67 6.43 -4.11
C GLN A 227 9.42 7.13 -5.45
N THR A 228 8.23 6.95 -6.01
CA THR A 228 7.79 7.57 -7.26
C THR A 228 7.39 9.04 -7.13
N ALA A 229 7.44 9.76 -8.24
CA ALA A 229 6.88 11.10 -8.38
C ALA A 229 5.34 11.08 -8.40
N THR A 230 4.72 10.14 -9.12
CA THR A 230 3.28 9.87 -8.97
C THR A 230 3.02 9.38 -7.55
N MET A 231 2.12 10.05 -6.84
CA MET A 231 1.81 9.78 -5.43
C MET A 231 0.30 9.89 -5.18
N ASN A 232 -0.22 9.13 -4.21
CA ASN A 232 -1.64 9.14 -3.84
C ASN A 232 -2.59 8.88 -5.02
N SER A 233 -2.20 8.02 -5.96
CA SER A 233 -2.95 7.79 -7.19
C SER A 233 -3.22 6.30 -7.44
N ILE A 234 -4.24 6.06 -8.25
CA ILE A 234 -4.55 4.77 -8.87
C ILE A 234 -4.39 4.98 -10.36
N TYR A 235 -3.47 4.24 -10.97
CA TYR A 235 -3.04 4.49 -12.34
C TYR A 235 -2.48 3.23 -12.98
N TYR A 236 -2.37 3.25 -14.29
CA TYR A 236 -1.82 2.18 -15.11
C TYR A 236 -0.42 2.58 -15.56
N ALA A 237 0.57 1.76 -15.22
CA ALA A 237 1.97 1.97 -15.62
C ALA A 237 2.39 0.92 -16.65
N LYS A 238 3.26 1.31 -17.57
CA LYS A 238 3.90 0.38 -18.49
C LYS A 238 5.39 0.58 -18.51
N ASP A 239 6.08 -0.46 -18.92
CA ASP A 239 7.51 -0.38 -19.11
C ASP A 239 7.90 0.60 -20.21
N LEU A 240 9.00 1.33 -19.97
CA LEU A 240 9.59 2.24 -20.92
C LEU A 240 10.90 1.63 -21.43
N PRO A 241 10.98 1.18 -22.70
CA PRO A 241 12.15 0.49 -23.22
C PRO A 241 13.47 1.21 -22.92
N GLY A 242 14.38 0.50 -22.26
CA GLY A 242 15.71 1.00 -21.88
C GLY A 242 15.72 1.97 -20.70
N GLN A 243 14.64 2.05 -19.93
CA GLN A 243 14.53 2.91 -18.75
C GLN A 243 14.16 2.11 -17.51
N ARG A 244 14.76 2.51 -16.39
CA ARG A 244 14.39 2.05 -15.04
C ARG A 244 13.22 2.86 -14.52
N LYS A 245 12.58 2.36 -13.46
CA LYS A 245 11.53 3.05 -12.71
C LYS A 245 10.36 3.48 -13.61
N SER A 246 9.98 2.63 -14.56
CA SER A 246 8.91 2.91 -15.53
C SER A 246 7.57 3.26 -14.87
N HIS A 247 7.35 2.75 -13.65
CA HIS A 247 6.18 3.05 -12.82
C HIS A 247 6.20 4.43 -12.13
N ASP A 248 7.23 5.28 -12.34
CA ASP A 248 7.31 6.64 -11.76
C ASP A 248 6.14 7.53 -12.18
N THR A 249 5.57 7.25 -13.36
CA THR A 249 4.41 7.91 -13.96
C THR A 249 3.49 6.88 -14.63
N GLY A 250 2.28 7.28 -15.02
CA GLY A 250 1.40 6.45 -15.83
C GLY A 250 0.06 7.11 -16.13
N LEU A 251 -0.89 6.31 -16.62
CA LEU A 251 -2.22 6.76 -17.03
C LEU A 251 -3.20 6.62 -15.87
N ARG A 252 -3.75 7.73 -15.38
CA ARG A 252 -4.66 7.72 -14.23
C ARG A 252 -5.92 6.89 -14.51
N ALA A 253 -6.29 6.01 -13.57
CA ALA A 253 -7.56 5.28 -13.61
C ALA A 253 -8.73 6.27 -13.51
N ALA A 254 -9.73 6.14 -14.38
CA ALA A 254 -10.84 7.08 -14.47
C ALA A 254 -12.16 6.40 -14.86
N VAL A 255 -13.27 6.95 -14.35
CA VAL A 255 -14.62 6.50 -14.71
C VAL A 255 -14.83 6.60 -16.22
N GLY A 256 -15.33 5.52 -16.81
CA GLY A 256 -15.62 5.40 -18.24
C GLY A 256 -14.39 5.15 -19.12
N GLN A 257 -13.19 5.02 -18.54
CA GLN A 257 -11.99 4.62 -19.26
C GLN A 257 -11.72 3.14 -19.01
N GLN A 258 -11.38 2.41 -20.07
CA GLN A 258 -10.99 1.01 -19.97
C GLN A 258 -9.51 0.91 -19.55
N ALA A 259 -9.20 -0.09 -18.73
CA ALA A 259 -7.82 -0.50 -18.45
C ALA A 259 -7.05 -0.73 -19.77
N PRO A 260 -5.87 -0.11 -19.96
CA PRO A 260 -5.02 -0.40 -21.11
C PRO A 260 -4.43 -1.81 -21.02
N GLU A 261 -4.49 -2.58 -22.11
CA GLU A 261 -4.03 -3.98 -22.15
C GLU A 261 -2.52 -4.15 -21.88
N ASP A 262 -1.70 -3.12 -22.14
CA ASP A 262 -0.24 -3.13 -21.99
C ASP A 262 0.27 -2.43 -20.73
N HIS A 263 -0.60 -2.21 -19.72
CA HIS A 263 -0.22 -1.52 -18.48
C HIS A 263 -0.68 -2.26 -17.23
N LEU A 264 0.20 -2.33 -16.22
CA LEU A 264 -0.12 -2.88 -14.91
C LEU A 264 -0.84 -1.84 -14.06
N LEU A 265 -1.90 -2.26 -13.37
CA LEU A 265 -2.59 -1.43 -12.39
C LEU A 265 -1.70 -1.20 -11.16
N MET A 266 -1.53 0.07 -10.79
CA MET A 266 -0.76 0.52 -9.64
C MET A 266 -1.72 1.11 -8.60
N ILE A 267 -1.77 0.52 -7.40
CA ILE A 267 -2.63 0.99 -6.31
C ILE A 267 -1.77 1.51 -5.16
N GLN A 268 -1.66 2.84 -5.06
CA GLN A 268 -0.82 3.46 -4.04
C GLN A 268 -1.54 3.71 -2.72
N GLY A 269 -0.79 3.62 -1.64
CA GLY A 269 -1.21 4.08 -0.31
C GLY A 269 -1.07 5.59 -0.10
N PRO A 270 -1.49 6.09 1.07
CA PRO A 270 -1.41 7.50 1.41
C PRO A 270 0.04 7.93 1.69
N LEU A 271 0.50 9.02 1.07
CA LEU A 271 1.76 9.69 1.33
C LEU A 271 1.54 11.19 1.56
N LEU A 272 1.69 11.64 2.80
CA LEU A 272 1.48 13.02 3.23
C LEU A 272 2.47 13.45 4.32
N PHE A 273 2.44 14.75 4.64
CA PHE A 273 2.96 15.25 5.89
C PHE A 273 1.86 15.27 6.96
N ASP A 274 2.10 14.63 8.11
CA ASP A 274 1.26 14.78 9.30
C ASP A 274 1.73 16.01 10.11
N TRP A 275 0.98 17.10 9.96
CA TRP A 275 1.23 18.35 10.70
C TRP A 275 0.74 18.32 12.13
N LYS A 276 -0.02 17.31 12.57
CA LYS A 276 -0.34 17.12 13.99
C LYS A 276 0.81 16.42 14.72
N ARG A 277 1.62 15.62 14.02
CA ARG A 277 2.82 14.97 14.55
C ARG A 277 4.09 15.65 14.06
N ARG A 278 4.71 16.46 14.91
CA ARG A 278 5.91 17.24 14.53
C ARG A 278 7.15 16.85 15.34
N LYS A 279 8.27 16.62 14.64
CA LYS A 279 9.60 16.56 15.26
C LYS A 279 9.95 17.95 15.81
N PHE A 280 10.30 18.00 17.08
CA PHE A 280 10.58 19.25 17.82
C PHE A 280 9.44 20.31 17.75
N GLY A 281 8.19 19.90 17.49
CA GLY A 281 7.06 20.82 17.36
C GLY A 281 6.99 21.63 16.05
N LEU A 282 7.97 21.48 15.15
CA LEU A 282 8.08 22.32 13.94
C LEU A 282 8.02 21.51 12.64
N ILE A 283 8.73 20.39 12.56
CA ILE A 283 8.92 19.67 11.31
C ILE A 283 7.89 18.53 11.25
N PRO A 284 6.92 18.55 10.31
CA PRO A 284 5.90 17.50 10.24
C PRO A 284 6.54 16.13 10.00
N ARG A 285 5.91 15.06 10.44
CA ARG A 285 6.35 13.68 10.11
C ARG A 285 5.82 13.27 8.75
N ILE A 286 6.50 12.33 8.10
CA ILE A 286 5.94 11.64 6.93
C ILE A 286 4.89 10.65 7.44
N GLU A 287 3.75 10.65 6.78
CA GLU A 287 2.70 9.66 6.93
C GLU A 287 2.60 8.91 5.60
N ASN A 288 2.98 7.63 5.60
CA ASN A 288 3.06 6.78 4.41
C ASN A 288 2.13 5.55 4.50
N GLY A 289 1.28 5.46 5.52
CA GLY A 289 0.39 4.31 5.73
C GLY A 289 1.01 3.10 6.43
N ASP A 290 2.28 3.19 6.87
CA ASP A 290 2.96 2.12 7.64
C ASP A 290 2.36 1.98 9.06
N ILE A 291 1.97 0.77 9.44
CA ILE A 291 1.54 0.44 10.81
C ILE A 291 2.66 -0.33 11.50
N HIS A 292 3.27 0.29 12.51
CA HIS A 292 4.40 -0.28 13.23
C HIS A 292 4.47 0.23 14.67
N LYS A 293 5.37 -0.30 15.50
CA LYS A 293 5.50 0.06 16.94
C LYS A 293 5.54 1.56 17.27
N GLY A 294 6.08 2.39 16.38
CA GLY A 294 6.16 3.84 16.57
C GLY A 294 4.99 4.62 15.97
N GLN A 295 4.15 3.93 15.20
CA GLN A 295 3.04 4.48 14.41
C GLN A 295 1.89 3.46 14.38
N PRO A 296 1.15 3.27 15.49
CA PRO A 296 -0.06 2.45 15.47
C PRO A 296 -1.13 3.06 14.56
N ALA A 297 -2.10 2.27 14.13
CA ALA A 297 -3.31 2.79 13.50
C ALA A 297 -4.12 3.58 14.53
N THR A 298 -4.66 4.74 14.14
CA THR A 298 -5.51 5.57 15.00
C THR A 298 -6.51 6.33 14.15
N TRP A 299 -7.62 6.77 14.74
CA TRP A 299 -8.57 7.63 14.06
C TRP A 299 -7.93 8.93 13.53
N GLN A 300 -6.96 9.49 14.26
CA GLN A 300 -6.22 10.67 13.80
C GLN A 300 -5.48 10.39 12.48
N ARG A 301 -4.81 9.24 12.36
CA ARG A 301 -4.09 8.86 11.14
C ARG A 301 -5.08 8.58 10.00
N MET A 302 -6.22 7.95 10.29
CA MET A 302 -7.29 7.78 9.32
C MET A 302 -7.75 9.10 8.70
N GLN A 303 -7.88 10.16 9.49
CA GLN A 303 -8.17 11.50 8.96
C GLN A 303 -7.08 12.04 8.01
N VAL A 304 -5.82 11.62 8.19
CA VAL A 304 -4.72 11.98 7.27
C VAL A 304 -4.78 11.10 6.02
N TRP A 305 -5.04 9.80 6.16
CA TRP A 305 -5.19 8.88 5.03
C TRP A 305 -6.35 9.27 4.12
N LEU A 306 -7.50 9.66 4.68
CA LEU A 306 -8.62 10.20 3.91
C LEU A 306 -8.29 11.49 3.16
N LYS A 307 -7.38 12.32 3.70
CA LYS A 307 -6.89 13.54 3.02
C LYS A 307 -5.90 13.26 1.89
N ALA A 308 -5.31 12.06 1.84
CA ALA A 308 -4.57 11.61 0.66
C ALA A 308 -5.48 11.68 -0.57
N GLY A 309 -6.74 11.31 -0.37
CA GLY A 309 -7.77 11.40 -1.39
C GLY A 309 -7.46 10.49 -2.57
N VAL A 310 -6.95 9.28 -2.34
CA VAL A 310 -6.73 8.27 -3.37
C VAL A 310 -8.09 7.76 -3.86
N HIS A 311 -8.36 7.89 -5.15
CA HIS A 311 -9.61 7.50 -5.82
C HIS A 311 -9.40 7.37 -7.33
N VAL A 312 -10.30 6.62 -7.98
CA VAL A 312 -10.47 6.61 -9.44
C VAL A 312 -11.05 7.96 -9.87
N ALA A 313 -10.42 8.62 -10.86
CA ALA A 313 -10.80 9.97 -11.28
C ALA A 313 -12.26 10.00 -11.77
N GLY A 314 -13.04 11.00 -11.33
CA GLY A 314 -14.48 11.05 -11.57
C GLY A 314 -15.34 10.24 -10.57
N ARG A 315 -14.72 9.55 -9.60
CA ARG A 315 -15.38 8.90 -8.45
C ARG A 315 -14.75 9.33 -7.12
N PRO A 316 -14.78 10.62 -6.76
CA PRO A 316 -14.11 11.12 -5.56
C PRO A 316 -14.73 10.62 -4.26
N ASN A 317 -15.95 10.11 -4.29
CA ASN A 317 -16.67 9.59 -3.13
C ASN A 317 -16.28 8.15 -2.77
N TRP A 318 -15.49 7.46 -3.61
CA TRP A 318 -14.87 6.18 -3.31
C TRP A 318 -13.41 6.40 -2.94
N LYS A 319 -13.08 6.20 -1.66
CA LYS A 319 -11.74 6.43 -1.12
C LYS A 319 -11.02 5.11 -0.88
N PHE A 320 -9.81 5.01 -1.42
CA PHE A 320 -8.98 3.81 -1.30
C PHE A 320 -7.87 4.09 -0.28
N VAL A 321 -7.88 3.34 0.82
CA VAL A 321 -6.89 3.47 1.91
C VAL A 321 -6.08 2.17 1.95
N LYS A 322 -5.02 2.13 1.16
CA LYS A 322 -4.05 1.04 1.15
C LYS A 322 -2.96 1.30 2.18
N LEU A 323 -2.93 0.49 3.23
CA LEU A 323 -1.94 0.52 4.31
C LEU A 323 -0.98 -0.64 4.18
N PHE A 324 0.13 -0.60 4.92
CA PHE A 324 1.05 -1.72 4.98
C PHE A 324 1.66 -1.87 6.38
N THR A 325 2.28 -3.01 6.61
CA THR A 325 3.08 -3.30 7.79
C THR A 325 4.14 -4.35 7.42
N HIS A 326 5.05 -4.61 8.34
CA HIS A 326 5.85 -5.84 8.36
C HIS A 326 5.37 -6.66 9.55
N GLY A 327 4.26 -7.38 9.36
CA GLY A 327 3.43 -7.92 10.44
C GLY A 327 4.09 -9.03 11.24
N CYS A 328 5.15 -9.64 10.70
CA CYS A 328 5.95 -10.65 11.39
C CYS A 328 7.14 -10.07 12.17
N ASN A 329 7.40 -8.76 12.11
CA ASN A 329 8.34 -8.11 13.01
C ASN A 329 7.74 -8.07 14.43
N ASP A 330 8.45 -8.54 15.45
CA ASP A 330 7.91 -8.66 16.82
C ASP A 330 7.28 -7.35 17.35
N GLY A 331 7.89 -6.19 17.09
CA GLY A 331 7.33 -4.91 17.52
C GLY A 331 6.04 -4.53 16.80
N ASN A 332 5.91 -4.92 15.53
CA ASN A 332 4.74 -4.66 14.72
C ASN A 332 3.62 -5.66 15.02
N LEU A 333 3.97 -6.92 15.25
CA LEU A 333 3.04 -7.96 15.71
C LEU A 333 2.31 -7.52 16.99
N GLU A 334 3.04 -7.01 17.98
CA GLU A 334 2.45 -6.44 19.20
C GLU A 334 1.57 -5.21 18.93
N THR A 335 1.89 -4.43 17.90
CA THR A 335 1.08 -3.26 17.50
C THR A 335 -0.21 -3.69 16.82
N MET A 336 -0.12 -4.69 15.93
CA MET A 336 -1.25 -5.22 15.17
C MET A 336 -2.26 -5.92 16.07
N PHE A 337 -1.81 -6.63 17.11
CA PHE A 337 -2.71 -7.32 18.06
C PHE A 337 -2.99 -6.51 19.33
N GLY A 338 -2.37 -5.34 19.45
CA GLY A 338 -2.45 -4.48 20.63
C GLY A 338 -3.78 -3.74 20.78
N PRO A 339 -3.98 -3.10 21.96
CA PRO A 339 -5.20 -2.35 22.26
C PRO A 339 -5.41 -1.15 21.32
N GLU A 340 -4.35 -0.55 20.78
CA GLU A 340 -4.45 0.57 19.83
C GLU A 340 -5.13 0.17 18.52
N MET A 341 -4.83 -1.02 17.98
CA MET A 341 -5.48 -1.51 16.76
C MET A 341 -6.96 -1.80 17.00
N GLN A 342 -7.30 -2.44 18.11
CA GLN A 342 -8.70 -2.67 18.51
C GLN A 342 -9.46 -1.36 18.76
N ALA A 343 -8.81 -0.37 19.36
CA ALA A 343 -9.36 0.97 19.52
C ALA A 343 -9.61 1.66 18.17
N PHE A 344 -8.70 1.49 17.21
CA PHE A 344 -8.88 2.00 15.84
C PHE A 344 -10.14 1.43 15.17
N HIS A 345 -10.37 0.12 15.24
CA HIS A 345 -11.60 -0.49 14.71
C HIS A 345 -12.86 -0.01 15.46
N SER A 346 -12.78 0.14 16.78
CA SER A 346 -13.86 0.72 17.59
C SER A 346 -14.19 2.17 17.19
N ASP A 347 -13.16 2.96 16.87
CA ASP A 347 -13.31 4.34 16.43
C ASP A 347 -13.93 4.44 15.03
N LEU A 348 -13.55 3.55 14.10
CA LEU A 348 -14.20 3.43 12.78
C LEU A 348 -15.70 3.18 12.93
N ALA A 349 -16.08 2.17 13.72
CA ALA A 349 -17.48 1.82 13.95
C ALA A 349 -18.25 2.99 14.59
N ARG A 350 -17.65 3.66 15.59
CA ARG A 350 -18.27 4.83 16.23
C ARG A 350 -18.46 5.98 15.26
N HIS A 351 -17.50 6.20 14.35
CA HIS A 351 -17.61 7.27 13.36
C HIS A 351 -18.70 6.97 12.33
N ALA A 352 -18.75 5.75 11.78
CA ALA A 352 -19.80 5.34 10.84
C ALA A 352 -21.21 5.40 11.47
N ALA A 353 -21.33 5.05 12.76
CA ALA A 353 -22.59 5.18 13.48
C ALA A 353 -23.02 6.65 13.69
N ALA A 354 -22.05 7.58 13.77
CA ALA A 354 -22.31 9.01 13.97
C ALA A 354 -22.52 9.78 12.66
N ASP A 355 -22.00 9.30 11.53
CA ASP A 355 -22.17 9.87 10.21
C ASP A 355 -22.66 8.82 9.22
N SER A 356 -23.97 8.79 8.97
CA SER A 356 -24.60 7.83 8.05
C SER A 356 -24.13 7.93 6.60
N ARG A 357 -23.36 8.98 6.25
CA ARG A 357 -22.72 9.11 4.93
C ARG A 357 -21.40 8.38 4.85
N PHE A 358 -20.76 8.09 5.98
CA PHE A 358 -19.47 7.42 6.03
C PHE A 358 -19.69 5.91 6.10
N ARG A 359 -19.39 5.23 4.99
CA ARG A 359 -19.32 3.79 4.91
C ARG A 359 -17.86 3.39 4.80
N TYR A 360 -17.45 2.41 5.58
CA TYR A 360 -16.14 1.76 5.42
C TYR A 360 -16.31 0.28 5.16
N HIS A 361 -15.31 -0.27 4.49
CA HIS A 361 -15.28 -1.63 3.97
C HIS A 361 -13.89 -2.22 4.22
N TYR A 362 -13.81 -3.36 4.90
CA TYR A 362 -12.58 -4.12 5.00
C TYR A 362 -12.43 -4.98 3.76
N VAL A 363 -11.34 -4.78 3.02
CA VAL A 363 -11.12 -5.43 1.73
C VAL A 363 -9.72 -6.02 1.66
N THR A 364 -9.60 -7.12 0.92
CA THR A 364 -8.30 -7.68 0.52
C THR A 364 -7.69 -6.86 -0.63
N ALA A 365 -6.42 -7.08 -0.94
CA ALA A 365 -5.77 -6.42 -2.09
C ALA A 365 -6.50 -6.74 -3.42
N TRP A 366 -6.94 -7.99 -3.60
CA TRP A 366 -7.74 -8.38 -4.76
C TRP A 366 -9.05 -7.60 -4.83
N GLU A 367 -9.81 -7.59 -3.74
CA GLU A 367 -11.10 -6.89 -3.68
C GLU A 367 -10.91 -5.38 -3.92
N MET A 368 -9.82 -4.80 -3.43
CA MET A 368 -9.45 -3.42 -3.71
C MET A 368 -9.25 -3.16 -5.21
N ALA A 369 -8.53 -4.03 -5.92
CA ALA A 369 -8.38 -3.92 -7.39
C ALA A 369 -9.72 -4.09 -8.11
N GLN A 370 -10.55 -5.04 -7.67
CA GLN A 370 -11.89 -5.21 -8.24
C GLN A 370 -12.79 -3.99 -8.04
N LEU A 371 -12.67 -3.30 -6.91
CA LEU A 371 -13.39 -2.05 -6.66
C LEU A 371 -12.88 -0.88 -7.51
N VAL A 372 -11.59 -0.84 -7.84
CA VAL A 372 -11.06 0.11 -8.84
C VAL A 372 -11.79 -0.10 -10.17
N HIS A 373 -11.82 -1.34 -10.63
CA HIS A 373 -12.47 -1.69 -11.88
C HIS A 373 -13.98 -1.41 -11.85
N GLN A 374 -14.68 -1.70 -10.75
CA GLN A 374 -16.08 -1.30 -10.59
C GLN A 374 -16.28 0.23 -10.70
N ALA A 375 -15.38 1.02 -10.09
CA ALA A 375 -15.44 2.46 -10.18
C ALA A 375 -15.25 2.95 -11.63
N GLU A 376 -14.27 2.38 -12.36
CA GLU A 376 -14.01 2.65 -13.77
C GLU A 376 -15.23 2.31 -14.65
N ALA A 377 -15.87 1.17 -14.39
CA ALA A 377 -17.10 0.76 -15.07
C ALA A 377 -18.31 1.65 -14.73
N GLY A 378 -18.17 2.62 -13.84
CA GLY A 378 -19.24 3.56 -13.49
C GLY A 378 -20.26 2.98 -12.50
N VAL A 379 -19.95 1.86 -11.84
CA VAL A 379 -20.82 1.25 -10.81
C VAL A 379 -21.11 2.28 -9.72
N LEU A 380 -22.38 2.33 -9.29
CA LEU A 380 -22.87 3.35 -8.33
C LEU A 380 -22.76 2.92 -6.87
N THR A 381 -22.70 1.62 -6.61
CA THR A 381 -22.66 1.05 -5.25
C THR A 381 -21.65 -0.08 -5.23
N PRO A 382 -20.66 -0.06 -4.32
CA PRO A 382 -19.64 -1.08 -4.31
C PRO A 382 -20.24 -2.45 -4.00
N CYS A 383 -19.72 -3.48 -4.66
CA CYS A 383 -20.13 -4.86 -4.46
C CYS A 383 -18.91 -5.74 -4.19
N LEU A 384 -18.85 -6.32 -2.99
CA LEU A 384 -17.78 -7.24 -2.59
C LEU A 384 -18.11 -8.72 -2.88
N SER A 385 -19.31 -9.04 -3.37
CA SER A 385 -19.66 -10.42 -3.70
C SER A 385 -18.93 -10.90 -4.97
N GLY A 386 -18.45 -12.15 -4.93
CA GLY A 386 -17.67 -12.75 -6.02
C GLY A 386 -18.39 -12.87 -7.36
N GLU A 387 -19.70 -12.65 -7.42
CA GLU A 387 -20.48 -12.70 -8.67
C GLU A 387 -20.28 -11.44 -9.55
N VAL A 388 -19.90 -10.29 -8.96
CA VAL A 388 -19.67 -9.04 -9.73
C VAL A 388 -18.20 -8.90 -10.17
N ALA A 389 -17.28 -9.67 -9.59
CA ALA A 389 -15.88 -9.74 -10.02
C ALA A 389 -15.71 -10.23 -11.49
N GLN A 390 -16.77 -10.77 -12.09
CA GLN A 390 -16.80 -11.19 -13.51
C GLN A 390 -17.13 -10.03 -14.48
N LEU A 391 -17.59 -8.88 -14.00
CA LEU A 391 -18.12 -7.82 -14.85
C LEU A 391 -17.08 -6.83 -15.35
N VAL A 392 -15.88 -6.79 -14.78
CA VAL A 392 -14.88 -5.80 -15.17
C VAL A 392 -13.57 -6.49 -15.55
N ARG A 393 -13.25 -6.32 -16.83
CA ARG A 393 -12.12 -6.95 -17.52
C ARG A 393 -10.78 -6.55 -16.88
N SER A 394 -9.84 -7.50 -16.91
CA SER A 394 -8.39 -7.30 -16.92
C SER A 394 -7.97 -6.20 -17.88
#